data_AF-A0A8C9WJX4-F1
#
_entry.id   AF-A0A8C9WJX4-F1
#
_cell.length_a   1.000
_cell.length_b   1.000
_cell.length_c   1.000
_cell.angle_alpha   90.00
_cell.angle_beta   90.00
_cell.angle_gamma   90.00
#
_symmetry.space_group_name_H-M   'P 1'
#
loop_
_entity.id
_entity.type
_entity.pdbx_description
1 polymer ?
#
loop_
_entity_poly.entity_id
_entity_poly.type
_entity_poly.pdbx_seq_one_letter_code
_entity_poly.pdbx_strand_id
1 'polypeptide(L)'
;MNKSCPVHVQNVQVPTFPVNSLPVDATESFQVSKMTAYCESKGWHRIYDKTREDYTLKWCETKSVLTYYNFREGEQLLYQIPNNKVLTTKIGLLNSLRDYEKASRTAHPGHRCRRLKMEDFFPTTFRMDIKDERDAFFSYVEGPGNLSPEAAHPSAAGTHCTEVRGLQRKTLP
;
A
#
# COMPACT_ATOMS: atom_id res chain seq x y z
N MET A 1 -0.79 -1.52 42.55
CA MET A 1 -0.58 -0.16 42.03
C MET A 1 -0.56 -0.23 40.51
N ASN A 2 -1.68 0.06 39.87
CA ASN A 2 -1.84 -0.05 38.42
C ASN A 2 -1.40 1.27 37.77
N LYS A 3 -0.26 1.27 37.08
CA LYS A 3 0.14 2.41 36.24
C LYS A 3 -0.34 2.12 34.81
N SER A 4 -1.46 2.71 34.45
CA SER A 4 -1.92 2.77 33.06
C SER A 4 -0.95 3.64 32.26
N CYS A 5 -0.36 3.10 31.20
CA CYS A 5 0.38 3.90 30.22
C CYS A 5 -0.62 4.79 29.46
N PRO A 6 -0.44 6.12 29.43
CA PRO A 6 -1.25 6.96 28.58
C PRO A 6 -0.79 6.77 27.14
N VAL A 7 -1.60 6.11 26.32
CA VAL A 7 -1.47 6.24 24.87
C VAL A 7 -1.95 7.65 24.55
N HIS A 8 -1.01 8.60 24.48
CA HIS A 8 -1.29 9.91 23.95
C HIS A 8 -1.48 9.76 22.44
N VAL A 9 -2.68 9.36 22.04
CA VAL A 9 -3.17 9.66 20.70
C VAL A 9 -3.25 11.18 20.67
N GLN A 10 -2.21 11.83 20.17
CA GLN A 10 -2.34 13.21 19.78
C GLN A 10 -3.54 13.24 18.84
N ASN A 11 -4.58 13.94 19.28
CA ASN A 11 -5.73 14.22 18.45
C ASN A 11 -5.16 14.97 17.25
N VAL A 12 -4.99 14.29 16.12
CA VAL A 12 -4.58 14.95 14.89
C VAL A 12 -5.76 15.84 14.54
N GLN A 13 -5.66 17.11 14.93
CA GLN A 13 -6.62 18.13 14.56
C GLN A 13 -6.65 18.12 13.04
N VAL A 14 -7.72 17.56 12.45
CA VAL A 14 -7.95 17.67 11.01
C VAL A 14 -8.01 19.16 10.73
N PRO A 15 -7.14 19.73 9.88
CA PRO A 15 -7.14 21.15 9.67
C PRO A 15 -8.53 21.56 9.13
N THR A 16 -9.22 22.42 9.86
CA THR A 16 -10.48 23.00 9.42
C THR A 16 -10.16 24.09 8.43
N PHE A 17 -10.06 23.74 7.15
CA PHE A 17 -9.92 24.71 6.08
C PHE A 17 -11.23 25.52 5.96
N PRO A 18 -11.17 26.85 5.78
CA PRO A 18 -12.36 27.66 5.58
C PRO A 18 -13.11 27.16 4.33
N VAL A 19 -14.39 26.84 4.49
CA VAL A 19 -15.26 26.18 3.49
C VAL A 19 -15.54 27.07 2.25
N ASN A 20 -14.98 28.28 2.20
CA ASN A 20 -15.32 29.27 1.20
C ASN A 20 -14.32 29.20 0.04
N SER A 21 -14.77 28.58 -1.06
CA SER A 21 -14.20 28.72 -2.42
C SER A 21 -12.71 28.46 -2.54
N LEU A 22 -12.26 27.31 -2.03
CA LEU A 22 -10.87 26.91 -2.13
C LEU A 22 -10.60 26.10 -3.40
N PRO A 23 -9.50 26.37 -4.10
CA PRO A 23 -9.35 25.88 -5.46
C PRO A 23 -8.64 24.50 -5.49
N VAL A 24 -9.14 23.60 -6.35
CA VAL A 24 -8.69 22.21 -6.53
C VAL A 24 -7.90 22.09 -7.82
N ASP A 25 -6.62 21.72 -7.73
CA ASP A 25 -5.86 21.27 -8.89
C ASP A 25 -6.14 19.78 -9.11
N ALA A 26 -6.84 19.46 -10.22
CA ALA A 26 -7.12 18.09 -10.61
C ALA A 26 -6.47 17.79 -11.96
N THR A 27 -5.58 16.81 -12.00
CA THR A 27 -4.88 16.41 -13.24
C THR A 27 -5.77 15.46 -14.05
N GLU A 28 -5.88 15.66 -15.37
CA GLU A 28 -6.83 14.95 -16.25
C GLU A 28 -6.66 13.43 -16.26
N SER A 29 -7.69 12.70 -15.83
CA SER A 29 -7.84 11.25 -15.98
C SER A 29 -9.32 10.83 -15.85
N PHE A 30 -9.67 9.60 -16.23
CA PHE A 30 -11.07 9.14 -16.27
C PHE A 30 -11.78 9.18 -14.90
N GLN A 31 -11.04 8.90 -13.83
CA GLN A 31 -11.52 8.94 -12.44
C GLN A 31 -11.73 10.38 -11.92
N VAL A 32 -11.10 11.37 -12.55
CA VAL A 32 -11.15 12.77 -12.12
C VAL A 32 -12.54 13.37 -12.32
N SER A 33 -13.36 12.85 -13.24
CA SER A 33 -14.74 13.32 -13.46
C SER A 33 -15.60 13.20 -12.20
N LYS A 34 -15.57 12.04 -11.52
CA LYS A 34 -16.31 11.80 -10.28
C LYS A 34 -15.79 12.64 -9.13
N MET A 35 -14.46 12.74 -9.00
CA MET A 35 -13.85 13.56 -7.95
C MET A 35 -14.17 15.04 -8.15
N THR A 36 -14.15 15.52 -9.39
CA THR A 36 -14.50 16.90 -9.74
C THR A 36 -15.95 17.19 -9.37
N ALA A 37 -16.90 16.33 -9.78
CA ALA A 37 -18.32 16.49 -9.45
C ALA A 37 -18.56 16.47 -7.92
N TYR A 38 -17.86 15.61 -7.19
CA TYR A 38 -17.92 15.60 -5.72
C TYR A 38 -17.39 16.91 -5.13
N CYS A 39 -16.21 17.37 -5.54
CA CYS A 39 -15.63 18.64 -5.08
C CYS A 39 -16.54 19.83 -5.36
N GLU A 40 -17.09 19.93 -6.57
CA GLU A 40 -18.05 20.97 -6.97
C GLU A 40 -19.30 20.94 -6.09
N SER A 41 -19.85 19.76 -5.81
CA SER A 41 -20.99 19.61 -4.89
C SER A 41 -20.69 20.04 -3.45
N LYS A 42 -19.40 20.13 -3.09
CA LYS A 42 -18.91 20.61 -1.79
C LYS A 42 -18.47 22.08 -1.82
N GLY A 43 -18.69 22.80 -2.93
CA GLY A 43 -18.33 24.21 -3.07
C GLY A 43 -16.87 24.47 -3.46
N TRP A 44 -16.13 23.43 -3.83
CA TRP A 44 -14.75 23.55 -4.29
C TRP A 44 -14.72 23.83 -5.79
N HIS A 45 -13.76 24.65 -6.23
CA HIS A 45 -13.66 25.09 -7.62
C HIS A 45 -12.41 24.54 -8.28
N ARG A 46 -12.52 24.01 -9.50
CA ARG A 46 -11.36 23.46 -10.21
C ARG A 46 -10.44 24.56 -10.75
N ILE A 47 -9.13 24.36 -10.58
CA ILE A 47 -8.07 25.10 -11.27
C ILE A 47 -7.69 24.34 -12.54
N TYR A 48 -7.66 25.05 -13.67
CA TYR A 48 -7.18 24.52 -14.95
C TYR A 48 -5.73 24.91 -15.24
N ASP A 49 -5.27 26.04 -14.67
CA ASP A 49 -3.90 26.51 -14.78
C ASP A 49 -2.96 25.68 -13.90
N LYS A 50 -2.13 24.85 -14.55
CA LYS A 50 -1.17 23.95 -13.90
C LYS A 50 0.04 24.67 -13.29
N THR A 51 0.20 25.97 -13.57
CA THR A 51 1.30 26.78 -13.03
C THR A 51 0.97 27.40 -11.68
N ARG A 52 -0.31 27.40 -11.30
CA ARG A 52 -0.76 27.94 -10.02
C ARG A 52 -0.35 27.05 -8.86
N GLU A 53 0.20 27.68 -7.83
CA GLU A 53 0.60 27.01 -6.58
C GLU A 53 -0.30 27.38 -5.40
N ASP A 54 -1.26 28.29 -5.56
CA ASP A 54 -2.20 28.71 -4.52
C ASP A 54 -3.44 27.79 -4.43
N TYR A 55 -3.23 26.49 -4.65
CA TYR A 55 -4.25 25.47 -4.45
C TYR A 55 -4.38 25.10 -2.97
N THR A 56 -5.57 24.71 -2.52
CA THR A 56 -5.76 24.10 -1.20
C THR A 56 -5.73 22.59 -1.29
N LEU A 57 -6.28 22.01 -2.35
CA LEU A 57 -6.27 20.57 -2.56
C LEU A 57 -5.71 20.25 -3.94
N LYS A 58 -4.73 19.35 -3.99
CA LYS A 58 -4.23 18.78 -5.23
C LYS A 58 -4.56 17.30 -5.29
N TRP A 59 -5.39 16.97 -6.27
CA TRP A 59 -5.81 15.60 -6.57
C TRP A 59 -5.19 15.15 -7.90
N CYS A 60 -4.40 14.08 -7.84
CA CYS A 60 -3.89 13.42 -9.03
C CYS A 60 -4.25 11.93 -8.93
N GLU A 61 -4.40 11.22 -10.05
CA GLU A 61 -4.52 9.76 -9.99
C GLU A 61 -3.14 9.11 -9.80
N THR A 62 -2.14 9.64 -10.50
CA THR A 62 -0.77 9.11 -10.50
C THR A 62 0.15 9.93 -9.62
N LYS A 63 1.04 9.24 -8.91
CA LYS A 63 2.07 9.87 -8.08
C LYS A 63 3.07 10.64 -8.95
N SER A 64 3.32 11.90 -8.60
CA SER A 64 4.43 12.69 -9.12
C SER A 64 5.29 13.22 -7.97
N VAL A 65 6.61 13.08 -8.09
CA VAL A 65 7.55 13.56 -7.07
C VAL A 65 7.52 15.10 -6.98
N LEU A 66 7.33 15.77 -8.12
CA LEU A 66 7.30 17.22 -8.21
C LEU A 66 6.15 17.83 -7.39
N THR A 67 5.05 17.11 -7.23
CA THR A 67 3.89 17.55 -6.44
C THR A 67 4.23 17.78 -4.97
N TYR A 68 5.19 17.03 -4.43
CA TYR A 68 5.60 17.16 -3.03
C TYR A 68 6.67 18.21 -2.81
N TYR A 69 7.44 18.56 -3.85
CA TYR A 69 8.59 19.46 -3.71
C TYR A 69 8.15 20.90 -3.36
N ASN A 70 7.03 21.34 -3.93
CA ASN A 70 6.45 22.68 -3.68
C ASN A 70 5.32 22.67 -2.65
N PHE A 71 5.16 21.58 -1.88
CA PHE A 71 4.07 21.45 -0.92
C PHE A 71 4.27 22.35 0.30
N ARG A 72 3.22 23.07 0.70
CA ARG A 72 3.21 23.94 1.89
C ARG A 72 2.33 23.34 2.98
N GLU A 73 3.00 22.83 4.02
CA GLU A 73 2.33 22.25 5.19
C GLU A 73 1.43 23.28 5.89
N GLY A 74 0.21 22.86 6.28
CA GLY A 74 -0.78 23.74 6.92
C GLY A 74 -1.60 24.60 5.96
N GLU A 75 -1.12 24.84 4.74
CA GLU A 75 -1.84 25.60 3.71
C GLU A 75 -2.50 24.68 2.66
N GLN A 76 -1.85 23.55 2.36
CA GLN A 76 -2.21 22.68 1.26
C GLN A 76 -2.52 21.26 1.71
N LEU A 77 -3.28 20.55 0.90
CA LEU A 77 -3.62 19.14 1.01
C LEU A 77 -3.23 18.41 -0.27
N LEU A 78 -2.59 17.25 -0.10
CA LEU A 78 -2.31 16.31 -1.17
C LEU A 78 -3.08 15.02 -0.92
N TYR A 79 -3.55 14.39 -2.00
CA TYR A 79 -4.29 13.13 -1.96
C TYR A 79 -3.45 11.91 -1.52
N GLN A 80 -2.12 12.05 -1.46
CA GLN A 80 -1.21 10.97 -1.07
C GLN A 80 -0.21 11.45 -0.01
N ILE A 81 0.21 10.50 0.83
CA ILE A 81 1.28 10.70 1.81
C ILE A 81 2.64 10.46 1.11
N PRO A 82 3.65 11.34 1.34
CA PRO A 82 5.02 11.08 0.91
C PRO A 82 5.52 9.72 1.40
N ASN A 83 6.47 9.12 0.68
CA ASN A 83 7.09 7.84 1.06
C ASN A 83 6.12 6.65 1.29
N ASN A 84 4.88 6.72 0.80
CA ASN A 84 3.92 5.62 0.94
C ASN A 84 4.35 4.27 0.29
N LYS A 85 5.42 4.26 -0.53
CA LYS A 85 5.95 3.05 -1.19
C LYS A 85 6.33 1.94 -0.20
N VAL A 86 6.60 2.30 1.05
CA VAL A 86 6.81 1.37 2.16
C VAL A 86 5.63 0.39 2.30
N LEU A 87 4.39 0.81 2.01
CA LEU A 87 3.20 -0.05 2.13
C LEU A 87 2.43 -0.23 0.82
N THR A 88 2.62 0.66 -0.16
CA THR A 88 1.86 0.63 -1.42
C THR A 88 2.56 -0.11 -2.56
N THR A 89 3.72 -0.70 -2.31
CA THR A 89 4.39 -1.61 -3.25
C THR A 89 4.42 -3.01 -2.68
N LYS A 90 4.35 -4.03 -3.55
CA LYS A 90 4.40 -5.44 -3.12
C LYS A 90 5.66 -5.73 -2.29
N ILE A 91 6.81 -5.25 -2.76
CA ILE A 91 8.11 -5.44 -2.08
C ILE A 91 8.18 -4.64 -0.78
N GLY A 92 7.74 -3.37 -0.79
CA GLY A 92 7.72 -2.55 0.42
C GLY A 92 6.84 -3.16 1.51
N LEU A 93 5.63 -3.59 1.14
CA LEU A 93 4.70 -4.22 2.07
C LEU A 93 5.28 -5.52 2.64
N LEU A 94 5.78 -6.41 1.78
CA LEU A 94 6.41 -7.67 2.18
C LEU A 94 7.54 -7.45 3.19
N ASN A 95 8.45 -6.52 2.89
CA ASN A 95 9.57 -6.21 3.76
C ASN A 95 9.08 -5.63 5.09
N SER A 96 8.15 -4.67 5.05
CA SER A 96 7.60 -4.03 6.25
C SER A 96 6.93 -5.04 7.19
N LEU A 97 6.20 -6.02 6.64
CA LEU A 97 5.56 -7.07 7.42
C LEU A 97 6.57 -8.04 8.03
N ARG A 98 7.59 -8.45 7.26
CA ARG A 98 8.68 -9.31 7.76
C ARG A 98 9.49 -8.61 8.88
N ASP A 99 9.75 -7.32 8.74
CA ASP A 99 10.47 -6.53 9.73
C ASP A 99 9.64 -6.32 10.99
N TYR A 100 8.33 -6.05 10.85
CA TYR A 100 7.41 -5.98 11.98
C TYR A 100 7.38 -7.31 12.75
N GLU A 101 7.27 -8.45 12.06
CA GLU A 101 7.26 -9.74 12.72
C GLU A 101 8.54 -9.98 13.53
N LYS A 102 9.72 -9.66 12.97
CA LYS A 102 11.01 -9.75 13.67
C LYS A 102 11.10 -8.83 14.88
N ALA A 103 10.72 -7.56 14.75
CA ALA A 103 10.75 -6.59 15.85
C ALA A 103 9.72 -6.93 16.94
N SER A 104 8.56 -7.46 16.57
CA SER A 104 7.54 -7.92 17.51
C SER A 104 8.00 -9.12 18.35
N ARG A 105 8.99 -9.89 17.87
CA ARG A 105 9.63 -10.99 18.61
C ARG A 105 10.51 -10.50 19.75
N THR A 106 11.07 -9.30 19.65
CA THR A 106 12.01 -8.75 20.63
C THR A 106 11.34 -7.75 21.60
N ALA A 107 10.15 -7.23 21.27
CA ALA A 107 9.37 -6.37 22.15
C ALA A 107 8.81 -7.13 23.38
N HIS A 108 8.71 -6.44 24.52
CA HIS A 108 8.57 -7.02 25.86
C HIS A 108 7.47 -8.09 26.03
N PRO A 109 7.74 -9.21 26.72
CA PRO A 109 6.78 -10.32 26.95
C PRO A 109 5.48 -9.95 27.70
N GLY A 110 5.41 -8.75 28.30
CA GLY A 110 4.30 -8.34 29.16
C GLY A 110 3.10 -7.72 28.44
N HIS A 111 3.27 -7.25 27.20
CA HIS A 111 2.16 -6.69 26.42
C HIS A 111 1.51 -7.80 25.59
N ARG A 112 0.45 -8.41 26.13
CA ARG A 112 -0.46 -9.31 25.40
C ARG A 112 -1.30 -8.56 24.36
N CYS A 113 -0.70 -7.71 23.54
CA CYS A 113 -1.31 -7.36 22.28
C CYS A 113 -1.26 -8.65 21.44
N ARG A 114 -2.41 -9.15 21.00
CA ARG A 114 -2.52 -10.36 20.18
C ARG A 114 -1.56 -10.20 18.99
N ARG A 115 -0.40 -10.86 19.06
CA ARG A 115 0.64 -10.73 18.05
C ARG A 115 0.15 -11.50 16.83
N LEU A 116 -0.34 -10.77 15.84
CA LEU A 116 -0.76 -11.36 14.58
C LEU A 116 0.49 -11.94 13.91
N LYS A 117 0.42 -13.22 13.54
CA LYS A 117 1.48 -13.80 12.73
C LYS A 117 1.23 -13.41 11.28
N MET A 118 2.31 -13.17 10.55
CA MET A 118 2.20 -12.79 9.14
C MET A 118 1.48 -13.87 8.31
N GLU A 119 1.74 -15.15 8.60
CA GLU A 119 1.11 -16.32 7.98
C GLU A 119 -0.42 -16.39 8.13
N ASP A 120 -1.01 -15.67 9.10
CA ASP A 120 -2.46 -15.69 9.34
C ASP A 120 -3.24 -14.81 8.33
N PHE A 121 -2.58 -13.81 7.72
CA PHE A 121 -3.26 -12.82 6.89
C PHE A 121 -2.53 -12.46 5.59
N PHE A 122 -1.25 -12.82 5.47
CA PHE A 122 -0.45 -12.57 4.27
C PHE A 122 -0.03 -13.90 3.65
N PRO A 123 -0.31 -14.13 2.35
CA PRO A 123 0.05 -15.38 1.71
C PRO A 123 1.56 -15.54 1.66
N THR A 124 2.04 -16.80 1.68
CA THR A 124 3.45 -17.11 1.46
C THR A 124 3.91 -16.44 0.16
N THR A 125 4.87 -15.53 0.28
CA THR A 125 5.32 -14.68 -0.82
C THR A 125 6.82 -14.77 -0.95
N PHE A 126 7.27 -15.03 -2.17
CA PHE A 126 8.68 -15.17 -2.54
C PHE A 126 9.10 -14.03 -3.46
N ARG A 127 10.30 -13.50 -3.23
CA ARG A 127 10.96 -12.56 -4.13
C ARG A 127 11.73 -13.30 -5.20
N MET A 128 11.25 -13.25 -6.44
CA MET A 128 11.88 -13.92 -7.58
C MET A 128 13.23 -13.31 -7.98
N ASP A 129 13.52 -12.09 -7.56
CA ASP A 129 14.78 -11.40 -7.79
C ASP A 129 15.88 -11.76 -6.76
N ILE A 130 15.53 -12.45 -5.67
CA ILE A 130 16.48 -12.96 -4.68
C ILE A 130 16.69 -14.45 -4.95
N LYS A 131 17.93 -14.85 -5.25
CA LYS A 131 18.28 -16.24 -5.59
C LYS A 131 17.71 -17.25 -4.58
N ASP A 132 17.98 -17.04 -3.29
CA ASP A 132 17.57 -17.98 -2.25
C ASP A 132 16.04 -18.11 -2.13
N GLU A 133 15.30 -17.00 -2.24
CA GLU A 133 13.83 -17.02 -2.21
C GLU A 133 13.24 -17.64 -3.48
N ARG A 134 13.88 -17.42 -4.63
CA ARG A 134 13.51 -18.03 -5.90
C ARG A 134 13.73 -19.55 -5.87
N ASP A 135 14.86 -20.00 -5.37
CA ASP A 135 15.19 -21.43 -5.27
C ASP A 135 14.26 -22.11 -4.22
N ALA A 136 13.90 -21.40 -3.15
CA ALA A 136 12.88 -21.83 -2.19
C ALA A 136 11.48 -21.91 -2.80
N PHE A 137 11.12 -21.01 -3.72
CA PHE A 137 9.86 -21.08 -4.47
C PHE A 137 9.81 -22.34 -5.35
N PHE A 138 10.87 -22.62 -6.12
CA PHE A 138 10.90 -23.84 -6.95
C PHE A 138 10.81 -25.11 -6.10
N SER A 139 11.55 -25.17 -5.00
CA SER A 139 11.46 -26.29 -4.04
C SER A 139 10.06 -26.43 -3.43
N TYR A 140 9.38 -25.30 -3.16
CA TYR A 140 8.01 -25.28 -2.65
C TYR A 140 7.00 -25.80 -3.68
N VAL A 141 7.20 -25.47 -4.96
CA VAL A 141 6.35 -25.93 -6.07
C VAL A 141 6.61 -27.40 -6.41
N GLU A 142 7.87 -27.83 -6.36
CA GLU A 142 8.36 -29.18 -6.69
C GLU A 142 8.23 -30.21 -5.54
N GLY A 143 7.64 -29.82 -4.40
CA GLY A 143 7.38 -30.72 -3.28
C GLY A 143 6.52 -31.94 -3.68
N PRO A 144 6.53 -33.03 -2.88
CA PRO A 144 6.16 -34.40 -3.28
C PRO A 144 4.64 -34.66 -3.47
N GLY A 145 3.91 -33.68 -3.99
CA GLY A 145 2.50 -33.80 -4.39
C GLY A 145 2.17 -33.19 -5.75
N ASN A 146 3.11 -32.51 -6.44
CA ASN A 146 2.84 -31.84 -7.70
C ASN A 146 3.77 -32.32 -8.82
N LEU A 147 3.31 -33.39 -9.49
CA LEU A 147 3.71 -33.92 -10.80
C LEU A 147 5.12 -34.55 -10.94
N SER A 148 5.10 -35.80 -11.43
CA SER A 148 6.27 -36.56 -11.87
C SER A 148 7.03 -35.85 -12.99
N PRO A 149 8.36 -35.97 -13.03
CA PRO A 149 9.17 -35.37 -14.08
C PRO A 149 9.09 -36.19 -15.36
N GLU A 150 8.26 -35.78 -16.32
CA GLU A 150 8.42 -36.19 -17.71
C GLU A 150 9.00 -35.01 -18.51
N ALA A 151 10.30 -35.11 -18.75
CA ALA A 151 11.08 -34.54 -19.86
C ALA A 151 10.69 -33.16 -20.41
N ALA A 152 11.50 -32.13 -20.11
CA ALA A 152 11.74 -31.04 -21.05
C ALA A 152 13.12 -30.38 -20.85
N HIS A 153 13.95 -30.51 -21.88
CA HIS A 153 15.21 -29.78 -22.10
C HIS A 153 15.03 -28.25 -22.09
N PRO A 154 16.10 -27.46 -21.89
CA PRO A 154 16.01 -26.02 -21.78
C PRO A 154 16.01 -25.38 -23.17
N SER A 155 14.88 -24.79 -23.59
CA SER A 155 14.88 -23.76 -24.64
C SER A 155 13.61 -22.92 -24.60
N ALA A 156 13.79 -21.65 -24.92
CA ALA A 156 12.81 -20.60 -25.18
C ALA A 156 12.30 -19.79 -23.97
N ALA A 157 12.70 -18.52 -24.01
CA ALA A 157 12.19 -17.41 -23.25
C ALA A 157 10.67 -17.21 -23.46
N GLY A 158 9.97 -16.87 -22.39
CA GLY A 158 8.57 -16.45 -22.45
C GLY A 158 8.06 -16.09 -21.06
N THR A 159 7.88 -14.81 -20.81
CA THR A 159 7.30 -14.28 -19.57
C THR A 159 5.85 -14.75 -19.46
N HIS A 160 5.59 -15.79 -18.67
CA HIS A 160 4.23 -16.18 -18.30
C HIS A 160 4.08 -16.08 -16.78
N CYS A 161 3.33 -15.09 -16.35
CA CYS A 161 3.01 -14.86 -14.94
C CYS A 161 1.88 -15.84 -14.56
N THR A 162 2.22 -16.94 -13.89
CA THR A 162 1.22 -17.94 -13.47
C THR A 162 0.66 -17.53 -12.12
N GLU A 163 -0.56 -16.98 -12.10
CA GLU A 163 -1.35 -16.80 -10.88
C GLU A 163 -1.86 -18.18 -10.44
N VAL A 164 -1.19 -18.79 -9.45
CA VAL A 164 -1.67 -20.03 -8.84
C VAL A 164 -2.84 -19.68 -7.92
N ARG A 165 -4.06 -19.70 -8.47
CA ARG A 165 -5.30 -19.60 -7.68
C ARG A 165 -5.50 -20.89 -6.89
N GLY A 166 -5.16 -20.86 -5.60
CA GLY A 166 -5.55 -21.88 -4.65
C GLY A 166 -7.07 -21.91 -4.48
N LEU A 167 -7.72 -22.88 -5.12
CA LEU A 167 -9.13 -23.19 -4.94
C LEU A 167 -9.29 -23.99 -3.64
N GLN A 168 -9.95 -23.41 -2.64
CA GLN A 168 -10.55 -24.18 -1.54
C GLN A 168 -11.97 -23.63 -1.29
N ARG A 169 -12.95 -24.16 -2.03
CA ARG A 169 -14.34 -24.16 -1.56
C ARG A 169 -14.49 -25.38 -0.65
N LYS A 170 -14.59 -25.14 0.66
CA LYS A 170 -15.08 -26.15 1.61
C LYS A 170 -16.59 -26.27 1.41
N THR A 171 -17.05 -27.41 0.95
CA THR A 171 -18.44 -27.84 1.10
C THR A 171 -18.53 -28.57 2.44
N LEU A 172 -19.38 -28.08 3.35
CA LEU A 172 -19.71 -28.79 4.59
C LEU A 172 -20.86 -29.79 4.32
N PRO A 173 -20.94 -30.89 5.09
CA PRO A 173 -22.03 -31.87 5.03
C PRO A 173 -23.36 -31.30 5.53
#